data_AF-A0A1Q8QVJ8-F1
#
_entry.id   AF-A0A1Q8QVJ8-F1
#
_cell.length_a   1.000
_cell.length_b   1.000
_cell.length_c   1.000
_cell.angle_alpha   90.00
_cell.angle_beta   90.00
_cell.angle_gamma   90.00
#
_symmetry.space_group_name_H-M   'P 1'
#
loop_
_entity.id
_entity.type
_entity.pdbx_description
1 polymer ?
#
loop_
_entity_poly.entity_id
_entity_poly.type
_entity_poly.pdbx_seq_one_letter_code
_entity_poly.pdbx_strand_id
1 'polypeptide(L)'
;MASYIHFTDEQKQRANYIDLVDFLRRQGEQLTRSGREWRWKRHDSVTIRGNQWFRHSSRQGGLAIDFVQEFYGLTFPDAVTLLLGGEQGAAFKQSNKKTPEPERKEFLLPEAAPNMRRVYAYLLKQRYIDRDVLTHFVRKKKIFEDKEYHNVVFVGFDENVIARHAHKRGTYSNAAGYRGNVEGSDPKYSFNHIGTSDTLYVFEAPIDMLSYISLYQRGWQQQSYVTLDGVAEHAMLEVLSQNNYLSNVVMCLDHDAAGIEAAGRLAEILREKGYNKISCLQSAFKDWNEDLKAQHGITPIPAQEHPKIEACRDLCKELRNLCSGVKAIKSPYERLMEHYGKFSSLTQNGKVMVGRDAIAMEQLQSMASYALLAVQEQYRQGEKPVLIEQLTKELYESYHPHQDKGKLRVKADELQQDITAMNDQLHIVGIRTLDDKQKIISSYMSLALNCVKTHIFIDREGQEQKIIMQHKPNLNQTDGEQVICEETSQPQYNLS
;
A
#
# COMPACT_ATOMS: atom_id res chain seq x y z
N MET A 1 18.70 -35.67 5.76
CA MET A 1 19.64 -34.53 5.57
C MET A 1 19.40 -34.00 4.17
N ALA A 2 18.82 -32.81 4.02
CA ALA A 2 18.59 -32.23 2.70
C ALA A 2 19.94 -31.83 2.09
N SER A 3 20.21 -32.28 0.86
CA SER A 3 21.42 -31.93 0.10
C SER A 3 21.50 -30.41 -0.08
N TYR A 4 22.57 -29.79 0.39
CA TYR A 4 22.76 -28.35 0.25
C TYR A 4 23.20 -28.04 -1.19
N ILE A 5 22.26 -27.56 -2.01
CA ILE A 5 22.52 -27.21 -3.41
C ILE A 5 23.26 -25.86 -3.46
N HIS A 6 24.54 -25.89 -3.81
CA HIS A 6 25.32 -24.68 -4.06
C HIS A 6 25.05 -24.15 -5.48
N PHE A 7 24.57 -22.90 -5.58
CA PHE A 7 24.49 -22.17 -6.84
C PHE A 7 25.61 -21.14 -6.95
N THR A 8 26.23 -21.05 -8.12
CA THR A 8 27.19 -19.98 -8.43
C THR A 8 26.48 -18.64 -8.54
N ASP A 9 27.18 -17.53 -8.32
CA ASP A 9 26.57 -16.20 -8.46
C ASP A 9 26.09 -15.93 -9.88
N GLU A 10 26.73 -16.53 -10.89
CA GLU A 10 26.27 -16.51 -12.28
C GLU A 10 24.91 -17.22 -12.44
N GLN A 11 24.71 -18.37 -11.80
CA GLN A 11 23.44 -19.08 -11.84
C GLN A 11 22.32 -18.28 -11.17
N LYS A 12 22.60 -17.66 -10.02
CA LYS A 12 21.65 -16.77 -9.33
C LYS A 12 21.30 -15.56 -10.20
N GLN A 13 22.30 -14.92 -10.80
CA GLN A 13 22.06 -13.82 -11.73
C GLN A 13 21.20 -14.27 -12.90
N ARG A 14 21.56 -15.37 -13.57
CA ARG A 14 20.82 -15.90 -14.73
C ARG A 14 19.37 -16.22 -14.39
N ALA A 15 19.10 -16.81 -13.23
CA ALA A 15 17.74 -17.04 -12.74
C ALA A 15 17.00 -15.73 -12.51
N ASN A 16 17.64 -14.75 -11.88
CA ASN A 16 17.06 -13.41 -11.69
C ASN A 16 16.86 -12.63 -13.00
N TYR A 17 17.52 -12.99 -14.10
CA TYR A 17 17.35 -12.35 -15.40
C TYR A 17 16.18 -12.88 -16.21
N ILE A 18 15.43 -13.88 -15.74
CA ILE A 18 14.32 -14.43 -16.52
C ILE A 18 13.19 -13.43 -16.69
N ASP A 19 12.66 -13.35 -17.91
CA ASP A 19 11.49 -12.55 -18.21
C ASP A 19 10.26 -13.18 -17.56
N LEU A 20 9.72 -12.49 -16.55
CA LEU A 20 8.54 -12.92 -15.81
C LEU A 20 7.29 -12.94 -16.69
N VAL A 21 7.26 -12.14 -17.77
CA VAL A 21 6.15 -12.16 -18.75
C VAL A 21 6.14 -13.49 -19.51
N ASP A 22 7.32 -13.96 -19.95
CA ASP A 22 7.46 -15.25 -20.62
C ASP A 22 7.16 -16.40 -19.65
N PHE A 23 7.73 -16.35 -18.44
CA PHE A 23 7.47 -17.32 -17.39
C PHE A 23 5.97 -17.48 -17.13
N LEU A 24 5.25 -16.39 -16.82
CA LEU A 24 3.83 -16.43 -16.52
C LEU A 24 2.97 -16.94 -17.68
N ARG A 25 3.26 -16.51 -18.91
CA ARG A 25 2.53 -16.99 -20.09
C ARG A 25 2.69 -18.49 -20.28
N ARG A 26 3.89 -19.04 -20.04
CA ARG A 26 4.12 -20.50 -20.09
C ARG A 26 3.41 -21.25 -18.96
N GLN A 27 3.10 -20.59 -17.85
CA GLN A 27 2.26 -21.11 -16.77
C GLN A 27 0.75 -20.94 -17.05
N GLY A 28 0.35 -20.49 -18.24
CA GLY A 28 -1.05 -20.28 -18.61
C GLY A 28 -1.69 -19.02 -18.01
N GLU A 29 -0.87 -18.13 -17.44
CA GLU A 29 -1.36 -16.91 -16.80
C GLU A 29 -1.69 -15.81 -17.81
N GLN A 30 -2.69 -14.99 -17.47
CA GLN A 30 -3.10 -13.87 -18.30
C GLN A 30 -2.51 -12.55 -17.81
N LEU A 31 -1.93 -11.78 -18.72
CA LEU A 31 -1.36 -10.46 -18.47
C LEU A 31 -2.08 -9.41 -19.33
N THR A 32 -2.36 -8.24 -18.75
CA THR A 32 -2.92 -7.08 -19.45
C THR A 32 -1.90 -5.96 -19.53
N ARG A 33 -1.95 -5.16 -20.60
CA ARG A 33 -1.00 -4.05 -20.75
C ARG A 33 -1.38 -2.89 -19.82
N SER A 34 -0.42 -2.39 -19.04
CA SER A 34 -0.59 -1.24 -18.15
C SER A 34 0.56 -0.26 -18.38
N GLY A 35 0.39 0.63 -19.36
CA GLY A 35 1.46 1.54 -19.79
C GLY A 35 2.68 0.79 -20.33
N ARG A 36 3.83 0.99 -19.68
CA ARG A 36 5.10 0.30 -20.03
C ARG A 36 5.20 -1.10 -19.40
N GLU A 37 4.33 -1.43 -18.46
CA GLU A 37 4.35 -2.66 -17.66
C GLU A 37 3.22 -3.62 -18.07
N TRP A 38 3.24 -4.82 -17.50
CA TRP A 38 2.17 -5.81 -17.60
C TRP A 38 1.53 -5.99 -16.24
N ARG A 39 0.20 -5.90 -16.15
CA ARG A 39 -0.57 -6.21 -14.95
C ARG A 39 -1.05 -7.66 -15.01
N TRP A 40 -0.77 -8.43 -13.97
CA TRP A 40 -1.17 -9.84 -13.89
C TRP A 40 -2.66 -9.95 -13.52
N LYS A 41 -3.46 -10.66 -14.32
CA LYS A 41 -4.91 -10.73 -14.08
C LYS A 41 -5.27 -11.46 -12.78
N ARG A 42 -4.51 -12.49 -12.39
CA ARG A 42 -4.75 -13.22 -11.13
C ARG A 42 -4.50 -12.34 -9.90
N HIS A 43 -3.51 -11.45 -10.00
CA HIS A 43 -3.14 -10.52 -8.95
C HIS A 43 -3.09 -9.11 -9.55
N ASP A 44 -4.24 -8.44 -9.60
CA ASP A 44 -4.42 -7.14 -10.24
C ASP A 44 -3.56 -6.02 -9.65
N SER A 45 -3.13 -6.17 -8.40
CA SER A 45 -2.17 -5.31 -7.72
C SER A 45 -0.72 -5.56 -8.12
N VAL A 46 -0.41 -6.59 -8.91
CA VAL A 46 0.96 -6.94 -9.33
C VAL A 46 1.24 -6.46 -10.76
N THR A 47 2.25 -5.62 -10.90
CA THR A 47 2.81 -5.22 -12.19
C THR A 47 4.17 -5.86 -12.43
N ILE A 48 4.49 -6.09 -13.70
CA ILE A 48 5.66 -6.83 -14.16
C ILE A 48 6.33 -6.08 -15.30
N ARG A 49 7.64 -5.94 -15.21
CA ARG A 49 8.49 -5.32 -16.23
C ARG A 49 9.75 -6.17 -16.42
N GLY A 50 9.75 -6.97 -17.48
CA GLY A 50 10.84 -7.91 -17.74
C GLY A 50 10.99 -8.90 -16.59
N ASN A 51 12.13 -8.87 -15.90
CA ASN A 51 12.42 -9.72 -14.75
C ASN A 51 12.03 -9.12 -13.39
N GLN A 52 11.47 -7.91 -13.38
CA GLN A 52 11.06 -7.20 -12.17
C GLN A 52 9.55 -7.31 -11.97
N TRP A 53 9.14 -7.36 -10.71
CA TRP A 53 7.74 -7.27 -10.33
C TRP A 53 7.55 -6.32 -9.14
N PHE A 54 6.35 -5.75 -9.04
CA PHE A 54 5.94 -4.92 -7.93
C PHE A 54 4.47 -5.16 -7.59
N ARG A 55 4.17 -5.48 -6.33
CA ARG A 55 2.82 -5.56 -5.79
C ARG A 55 2.46 -4.23 -5.13
N HIS A 56 1.56 -3.48 -5.74
CA HIS A 56 1.10 -2.18 -5.27
C HIS A 56 0.41 -2.24 -3.91
N SER A 57 -0.36 -3.30 -3.62
CA SER A 57 -1.11 -3.43 -2.36
C SER A 57 -0.21 -3.60 -1.14
N SER A 58 0.94 -4.28 -1.27
CA SER A 58 1.90 -4.48 -0.17
C SER A 58 3.18 -3.65 -0.32
N ARG A 59 3.32 -2.93 -1.44
CA ARG A 59 4.53 -2.20 -1.88
C ARG A 59 5.80 -3.06 -1.83
N GLN A 60 5.66 -4.34 -2.16
CA GLN A 60 6.79 -5.27 -2.27
C GLN A 60 7.14 -5.49 -3.73
N GLY A 61 8.42 -5.69 -4.00
CA GLY A 61 8.89 -6.05 -5.33
C GLY A 61 10.19 -6.83 -5.24
N GLY A 62 10.64 -7.32 -6.39
CA GLY A 62 11.86 -8.10 -6.47
C GLY A 62 12.16 -8.53 -7.89
N LEU A 63 13.12 -9.44 -8.01
CA LEU A 63 13.49 -10.05 -9.28
C LEU A 63 12.77 -11.39 -9.47
N ALA A 64 13.14 -12.13 -10.52
CA ALA A 64 12.45 -13.36 -10.86
C ALA A 64 12.54 -14.45 -9.78
N ILE A 65 13.66 -14.57 -9.05
CA ILE A 65 13.75 -15.53 -7.93
C ILE A 65 12.76 -15.16 -6.83
N ASP A 66 12.77 -13.89 -6.40
CA ASP A 66 11.85 -13.40 -5.36
C ASP A 66 10.39 -13.62 -5.76
N PHE A 67 10.07 -13.42 -7.04
CA PHE A 67 8.74 -13.66 -7.60
C PHE A 67 8.28 -15.11 -7.41
N VAL A 68 9.13 -16.06 -7.78
CA VAL A 68 8.79 -17.48 -7.68
C VAL A 68 8.70 -17.93 -6.23
N GLN A 69 9.60 -17.45 -5.36
CA GLN A 69 9.50 -17.73 -3.93
C GLN A 69 8.20 -17.19 -3.31
N GLU A 70 7.80 -15.99 -3.75
CA GLU A 70 6.61 -15.30 -3.27
C GLU A 70 5.32 -15.99 -3.74
N PHE A 71 5.10 -16.05 -5.06
CA PHE A 71 3.81 -16.44 -5.64
C PHE A 71 3.66 -17.95 -5.87
N TYR A 72 4.78 -18.68 -5.95
CA TYR A 72 4.78 -20.13 -6.14
C TYR A 72 5.23 -20.88 -4.88
N GLY A 73 5.58 -20.16 -3.81
CA GLY A 73 5.89 -20.74 -2.51
C GLY A 73 7.17 -21.58 -2.45
N LEU A 74 8.04 -21.47 -3.46
CA LEU A 74 9.25 -22.28 -3.57
C LEU A 74 10.37 -21.81 -2.64
N THR A 75 11.23 -22.75 -2.23
CA THR A 75 12.48 -22.40 -1.53
C THR A 75 13.44 -21.73 -2.50
N PHE A 76 14.49 -21.06 -1.98
CA PHE A 76 15.49 -20.44 -2.86
C PHE A 76 16.13 -21.45 -3.83
N PRO A 77 16.57 -22.65 -3.39
CA PRO A 77 17.08 -23.66 -4.32
C PRO A 77 16.08 -24.11 -5.37
N ASP A 78 14.82 -24.34 -4.98
CA ASP A 78 13.78 -24.79 -5.91
C ASP A 78 13.41 -23.68 -6.91
N ALA A 79 13.37 -22.43 -6.45
CA ALA A 79 13.11 -21.27 -7.30
C ALA A 79 14.22 -21.09 -8.34
N VAL A 80 15.49 -21.16 -7.95
CA VAL A 80 16.62 -21.08 -8.89
C VAL A 80 16.59 -22.26 -9.86
N THR A 81 16.31 -23.47 -9.40
CA THR A 81 16.24 -24.67 -10.25
C THR A 81 15.12 -24.57 -11.27
N LEU A 82 13.91 -24.16 -10.85
CA LEU A 82 12.76 -23.95 -11.73
C LEU A 82 13.06 -22.91 -12.80
N LEU A 83 13.56 -21.76 -12.38
CA LEU A 83 13.89 -20.65 -13.26
C LEU A 83 14.96 -21.05 -14.28
N LEU A 84 15.97 -21.81 -13.87
CA LEU A 84 16.98 -22.30 -14.80
C LEU A 84 16.50 -23.44 -15.72
N GLY A 85 15.24 -23.88 -15.59
CA GLY A 85 14.57 -24.81 -16.51
C GLY A 85 14.40 -26.25 -16.00
N GLY A 86 15.00 -26.62 -14.86
CA GLY A 86 14.95 -27.99 -14.33
C GLY A 86 15.35 -29.09 -15.34
N GLU A 87 14.99 -30.34 -15.07
CA GLU A 87 15.35 -31.53 -15.88
C GLU A 87 14.48 -31.77 -17.13
N GLN A 88 13.43 -30.96 -17.39
CA GLN A 88 12.40 -31.31 -18.40
C GLN A 88 11.93 -30.20 -19.37
N GLY A 89 12.58 -29.03 -19.50
CA GLY A 89 12.00 -28.00 -20.39
C GLY A 89 12.88 -26.88 -20.92
N ALA A 90 12.52 -26.40 -22.11
CA ALA A 90 13.18 -25.33 -22.85
C ALA A 90 13.38 -24.06 -22.00
N ALA A 91 14.57 -23.47 -22.07
CA ALA A 91 14.94 -22.28 -21.31
C ALA A 91 13.91 -21.14 -21.44
N PHE A 92 13.60 -20.48 -20.32
CA PHE A 92 12.82 -19.24 -20.32
C PHE A 92 13.59 -18.14 -21.03
N LYS A 93 12.86 -17.20 -21.64
CA LYS A 93 13.49 -16.02 -22.23
C LYS A 93 14.20 -15.22 -21.14
N GLN A 94 15.43 -14.82 -21.42
CA GLN A 94 16.10 -13.85 -20.57
C GLN A 94 15.59 -12.45 -20.89
N SER A 95 15.37 -11.65 -19.86
CA SER A 95 15.16 -10.22 -19.97
C SER A 95 16.43 -9.58 -20.55
N ASN A 96 16.27 -8.76 -21.59
CA ASN A 96 17.40 -8.05 -22.18
C ASN A 96 17.91 -7.01 -21.17
N LYS A 97 19.20 -7.10 -20.80
CA LYS A 97 19.95 -6.17 -19.92
C LYS A 97 19.86 -4.67 -20.29
N LYS A 98 19.28 -4.34 -21.44
CA LYS A 98 19.19 -2.99 -22.00
C LYS A 98 17.90 -2.85 -22.81
N THR A 99 16.75 -2.80 -22.14
CA THR A 99 15.86 -1.72 -22.58
C THR A 99 16.50 -0.50 -21.92
N PRO A 100 17.28 0.34 -22.64
CA PRO A 100 17.62 1.64 -22.07
C PRO A 100 16.33 2.22 -21.51
N GLU A 101 16.38 2.85 -20.33
CA GLU A 101 15.25 3.71 -19.97
C GLU A 101 14.97 4.54 -21.22
N PRO A 102 13.76 4.45 -21.80
CA PRO A 102 13.46 5.25 -22.97
C PRO A 102 13.84 6.66 -22.58
N GLU A 103 14.75 7.28 -23.34
CA GLU A 103 15.18 8.65 -23.08
C GLU A 103 13.92 9.44 -22.73
N ARG A 104 13.95 10.16 -21.59
CA ARG A 104 12.79 10.90 -21.12
C ARG A 104 12.32 11.74 -22.30
N LYS A 105 11.20 11.36 -22.91
CA LYS A 105 10.66 12.09 -24.04
C LYS A 105 10.43 13.51 -23.57
N GLU A 106 10.73 14.44 -24.47
CA GLU A 106 10.46 15.85 -24.22
C GLU A 106 8.99 16.03 -23.83
N PHE A 107 8.76 16.75 -22.74
CA PHE A 107 7.42 17.07 -22.29
C PHE A 107 6.78 18.06 -23.26
N LEU A 108 5.64 17.66 -23.82
CA LEU A 108 4.82 18.53 -24.67
C LEU A 108 3.38 18.54 -24.17
N LEU A 109 2.82 19.74 -24.08
CA LEU A 109 1.40 19.87 -23.80
C LEU A 109 0.56 19.28 -24.95
N PRO A 110 -0.54 18.58 -24.65
CA PRO A 110 -1.52 18.19 -25.65
C PRO A 110 -2.07 19.42 -26.39
N GLU A 111 -2.44 19.24 -27.65
CA GLU A 111 -3.13 20.28 -28.41
C GLU A 111 -4.49 20.60 -27.74
N ALA A 112 -4.77 21.89 -27.55
CA ALA A 112 -6.02 22.34 -26.97
C ALA A 112 -7.17 22.20 -27.97
N ALA A 113 -8.32 21.76 -27.50
CA ALA A 113 -9.56 21.77 -28.27
C ALA A 113 -9.98 23.22 -28.59
N PRO A 114 -10.71 23.46 -29.71
CA PRO A 114 -11.17 24.80 -30.09
C PRO A 114 -12.17 25.40 -29.10
N ASN A 115 -12.79 24.59 -28.25
CA ASN A 115 -13.64 25.03 -27.15
C ASN A 115 -13.55 24.03 -25.98
N MET A 116 -14.03 24.44 -24.81
CA MET A 116 -13.96 23.66 -23.57
C MET A 116 -15.32 23.08 -23.13
N ARG A 117 -16.27 22.91 -24.06
CA ARG A 117 -17.67 22.59 -23.71
C ARG A 117 -17.79 21.31 -22.89
N ARG A 118 -17.01 20.27 -23.19
CA ARG A 118 -17.09 18.99 -22.48
C ARG A 118 -16.45 19.08 -21.11
N VAL A 119 -15.31 19.76 -21.00
CA VAL A 119 -14.67 20.01 -19.70
C VAL A 119 -15.57 20.83 -18.78
N TYR A 120 -16.21 21.90 -19.28
CA TYR A 120 -17.17 22.67 -18.49
C TYR A 120 -18.38 21.84 -18.07
N ALA A 121 -18.97 21.05 -18.98
CA ALA A 121 -20.07 20.16 -18.63
C ALA A 121 -19.65 19.14 -17.57
N TYR A 122 -18.49 18.51 -17.74
CA TYR A 122 -17.96 17.53 -16.79
C TYR A 122 -17.70 18.14 -15.41
N LEU A 123 -16.90 19.22 -15.33
CA LEU A 123 -16.49 19.79 -14.06
C LEU A 123 -17.64 20.49 -13.33
N LEU A 124 -18.51 21.22 -14.04
CA LEU A 124 -19.62 21.94 -13.39
C LEU A 124 -20.85 21.07 -13.12
N LYS A 125 -21.14 20.08 -13.96
CA LYS A 125 -22.40 19.30 -13.86
C LYS A 125 -22.23 17.91 -13.28
N GLN A 126 -21.09 17.26 -13.50
CA GLN A 126 -20.84 15.92 -12.97
C GLN A 126 -19.97 15.96 -11.71
N ARG A 127 -19.01 16.89 -11.65
CA ARG A 127 -18.10 17.06 -10.51
C ARG A 127 -18.49 18.19 -9.58
N TYR A 128 -19.50 18.99 -9.94
CA TYR A 128 -20.07 20.08 -9.13
C TYR A 128 -19.06 21.14 -8.67
N ILE A 129 -17.92 21.25 -9.38
CA ILE A 129 -16.91 22.27 -9.10
C ILE A 129 -17.54 23.65 -9.27
N ASP A 130 -17.27 24.54 -8.32
CA ASP A 130 -17.76 25.91 -8.37
C ASP A 130 -17.27 26.63 -9.63
N ARG A 131 -18.16 27.45 -10.22
CA ARG A 131 -17.90 28.12 -11.50
C ARG A 131 -16.74 29.11 -11.40
N ASP A 132 -16.65 29.88 -10.33
CA ASP A 132 -15.64 30.91 -10.16
C ASP A 132 -14.28 30.28 -9.82
N VAL A 133 -14.30 29.19 -9.05
CA VAL A 133 -13.12 28.33 -8.84
C VAL A 133 -12.59 27.80 -10.17
N LEU A 134 -13.43 27.15 -10.99
CA LEU A 134 -13.01 26.67 -12.31
C LEU A 134 -12.49 27.81 -13.20
N THR A 135 -13.21 28.93 -13.24
CA THR A 135 -12.85 30.09 -14.07
C THR A 135 -11.48 30.65 -13.69
N HIS A 136 -11.13 30.67 -12.40
CA HIS A 136 -9.81 31.09 -11.93
C HIS A 136 -8.68 30.28 -12.60
N PHE A 137 -8.76 28.95 -12.54
CA PHE A 137 -7.72 28.06 -13.07
C PHE A 137 -7.69 28.04 -14.61
N VAL A 138 -8.84 28.16 -15.27
CA VAL A 138 -8.92 28.30 -16.74
C VAL A 138 -8.26 29.60 -17.21
N ARG A 139 -8.52 30.73 -16.55
CA ARG A 139 -7.89 32.03 -16.89
C ARG A 139 -6.38 31.99 -16.72
N LYS A 140 -5.87 31.24 -15.73
CA LYS A 140 -4.44 30.98 -15.53
C LYS A 140 -3.86 29.94 -16.50
N LYS A 141 -4.63 29.45 -17.47
CA LYS A 141 -4.24 28.38 -18.43
C LYS A 141 -3.79 27.09 -17.74
N LYS A 142 -4.23 26.86 -16.50
CA LYS A 142 -3.93 25.63 -15.73
C LYS A 142 -4.92 24.51 -16.02
N ILE A 143 -6.08 24.83 -16.62
CA ILE A 143 -7.09 23.83 -17.02
C ILE A 143 -7.51 24.09 -18.46
N PHE A 144 -7.48 23.06 -19.30
CA PHE A 144 -8.02 23.11 -20.66
C PHE A 144 -8.58 21.74 -21.11
N GLU A 145 -9.25 21.73 -22.26
CA GLU A 145 -9.77 20.50 -22.91
C GLU A 145 -8.78 20.04 -23.99
N ASP A 146 -8.33 18.78 -23.96
CA ASP A 146 -7.48 18.27 -25.05
C ASP A 146 -8.29 17.99 -26.32
N LYS A 147 -7.68 18.20 -27.49
CA LYS A 147 -8.36 18.13 -28.80
C LYS A 147 -8.73 16.71 -29.21
N GLU A 148 -7.85 15.74 -28.94
CA GLU A 148 -7.96 14.38 -29.47
C GLU A 148 -9.03 13.54 -28.75
N TYR A 149 -9.09 13.65 -27.42
CA TYR A 149 -9.93 12.78 -26.60
C TYR A 149 -10.91 13.56 -25.71
N HIS A 150 -10.86 14.89 -25.72
CA HIS A 150 -11.68 15.77 -24.89
C HIS A 150 -11.54 15.53 -23.38
N ASN A 151 -10.40 15.02 -22.94
CA ASN A 151 -10.01 14.96 -21.53
C ASN A 151 -9.89 16.37 -20.97
N VAL A 152 -10.15 16.52 -19.67
CA VAL A 152 -9.63 17.68 -18.94
C VAL A 152 -8.13 17.49 -18.71
N VAL A 153 -7.36 18.54 -18.99
CA VAL A 153 -5.92 18.62 -18.74
C VAL A 153 -5.68 19.59 -17.61
N PHE A 154 -5.02 19.14 -16.54
CA PHE A 154 -4.55 19.95 -15.43
C PHE A 154 -3.05 20.17 -15.60
N VAL A 155 -2.64 21.42 -15.77
CA VAL A 155 -1.26 21.81 -16.09
C VAL A 155 -0.57 22.34 -14.85
N GLY A 156 0.65 21.87 -14.64
CA GLY A 156 1.55 22.45 -13.66
C GLY A 156 2.77 23.09 -14.33
N PHE A 157 3.20 24.17 -13.71
CA PHE A 157 4.20 25.10 -14.24
C PHE A 157 5.36 25.21 -13.26
N ASP A 158 6.55 25.45 -13.80
CA ASP A 158 7.71 25.86 -13.01
C ASP A 158 7.63 27.35 -12.63
N GLU A 159 8.63 27.82 -11.88
CA GLU A 159 8.78 29.20 -11.43
C GLU A 159 8.87 30.22 -12.57
N ASN A 160 9.26 29.77 -13.77
CA ASN A 160 9.36 30.59 -14.97
C ASN A 160 8.06 30.56 -15.81
N VAL A 161 6.99 29.97 -15.27
CA VAL A 161 5.68 29.82 -15.93
C VAL A 161 5.80 28.96 -17.20
N ILE A 162 6.76 28.04 -17.24
CA ILE A 162 6.91 27.05 -18.31
C ILE A 162 6.17 25.78 -17.87
N ALA A 163 5.33 25.24 -18.74
CA ALA A 163 4.63 24.00 -18.45
C ALA A 163 5.63 22.85 -18.34
N ARG A 164 5.62 22.13 -17.22
CA ARG A 164 6.49 20.97 -16.96
C ARG A 164 5.73 19.69 -16.69
N HIS A 165 4.43 19.80 -16.42
CA HIS A 165 3.58 18.67 -16.09
C HIS A 165 2.17 18.86 -16.67
N ALA A 166 1.55 17.76 -17.08
CA ALA A 166 0.13 17.74 -17.38
C ALA A 166 -0.52 16.41 -16.94
N HIS A 167 -1.58 16.51 -16.15
CA HIS A 167 -2.43 15.38 -15.77
C HIS A 167 -3.72 15.37 -16.59
N LYS A 168 -4.06 14.23 -17.19
CA LYS A 168 -5.29 14.05 -17.97
C LYS A 168 -6.33 13.26 -17.19
N ARG A 169 -7.59 13.70 -17.28
CA ARG A 169 -8.75 12.96 -16.79
C ARG A 169 -9.87 12.92 -17.84
N GLY A 170 -10.38 11.73 -18.12
CA GLY A 170 -11.48 11.51 -19.06
C GLY A 170 -12.79 12.13 -18.59
N THR A 171 -13.53 12.72 -19.53
CA THR A 171 -14.79 13.42 -19.29
C THR A 171 -16.04 12.61 -19.66
N TYR A 172 -15.87 11.44 -20.28
CA TYR A 172 -16.99 10.57 -20.68
C TYR A 172 -17.49 9.75 -19.50
N SER A 173 -18.82 9.66 -19.36
CA SER A 173 -19.51 8.96 -18.26
C SER A 173 -19.57 7.43 -18.43
N ASN A 174 -19.36 6.91 -19.64
CA ASN A 174 -19.68 5.51 -20.00
C ASN A 174 -18.47 4.57 -20.06
N ALA A 175 -17.27 5.06 -19.74
CA ALA A 175 -16.05 4.26 -19.72
C ALA A 175 -15.35 4.41 -18.36
N ALA A 176 -14.52 3.43 -17.97
CA ALA A 176 -13.58 3.61 -16.88
C ALA A 176 -12.71 4.83 -17.21
N GLY A 177 -13.03 5.98 -16.60
CA GLY A 177 -12.52 7.26 -17.05
C GLY A 177 -11.00 7.30 -17.03
N TYR A 178 -10.40 7.59 -18.19
CA TYR A 178 -8.95 7.69 -18.34
C TYR A 178 -8.35 8.61 -17.28
N ARG A 179 -7.21 8.23 -16.69
CA ARG A 179 -6.44 9.03 -15.74
C ARG A 179 -4.97 8.76 -16.01
N GLY A 180 -4.16 9.81 -16.15
CA GLY A 180 -2.72 9.63 -16.30
C GLY A 180 -1.97 10.91 -16.62
N ASN A 181 -0.69 10.92 -16.32
CA ASN A 181 0.20 12.02 -16.68
C ASN A 181 0.59 11.91 -18.16
N VAL A 182 0.74 13.07 -18.80
CA VAL A 182 1.29 13.16 -20.16
C VAL A 182 2.74 12.69 -20.14
N GLU A 183 3.15 11.94 -21.15
CA GLU A 183 4.52 11.45 -21.26
C GLU A 183 5.54 12.61 -21.21
N GLY A 184 6.65 12.40 -20.50
CA GLY A 184 7.66 13.44 -20.29
C GLY A 184 7.39 14.37 -19.10
N SER A 185 6.18 14.33 -18.49
CA SER A 185 5.85 15.19 -17.36
C SER A 185 6.82 15.03 -16.19
N ASP A 186 7.25 16.15 -15.60
CA ASP A 186 8.05 16.16 -14.39
C ASP A 186 7.14 16.18 -13.15
N PRO A 187 7.12 15.11 -12.33
CA PRO A 187 6.22 14.97 -11.19
C PRO A 187 6.44 16.02 -10.08
N LYS A 188 7.51 16.81 -10.13
CA LYS A 188 7.76 17.92 -9.21
C LYS A 188 6.83 19.11 -9.43
N TYR A 189 6.37 19.30 -10.66
CA TYR A 189 5.64 20.49 -11.06
C TYR A 189 4.18 20.18 -11.36
N SER A 190 3.53 19.31 -10.57
CA SER A 190 2.12 18.95 -10.72
C SER A 190 1.18 20.17 -10.56
N PHE A 191 -0.12 19.93 -10.73
CA PHE A 191 -1.13 20.98 -10.60
C PHE A 191 -1.13 21.57 -9.18
N ASN A 192 -1.08 22.90 -9.09
CA ASN A 192 -0.97 23.62 -7.83
C ASN A 192 -1.62 25.01 -7.89
N HIS A 193 -1.74 25.67 -6.74
CA HIS A 193 -1.98 27.10 -6.60
C HIS A 193 -1.16 27.61 -5.43
N ILE A 194 -0.38 28.67 -5.62
CA ILE A 194 0.46 29.26 -4.58
C ILE A 194 -0.19 30.57 -4.13
N GLY A 195 -0.55 30.62 -2.85
CA GLY A 195 -1.12 31.78 -2.19
C GLY A 195 -0.07 32.60 -1.45
N THR A 196 -0.49 33.30 -0.39
CA THR A 196 0.36 34.18 0.43
C THR A 196 0.44 33.78 1.90
N SER A 197 -0.41 32.85 2.35
CA SER A 197 -0.41 32.33 3.72
C SER A 197 0.71 31.31 3.94
N ASP A 198 0.98 30.97 5.20
CA ASP A 198 1.99 29.98 5.59
C ASP A 198 1.54 28.51 5.45
N THR A 199 0.34 28.27 4.89
CA THR A 199 -0.30 26.94 4.89
C THR A 199 -0.37 26.34 3.50
N LEU A 200 0.07 25.08 3.39
CA LEU A 200 -0.01 24.24 2.19
C LEU A 200 -0.99 23.07 2.42
N TYR A 201 -2.01 22.98 1.58
CA TYR A 201 -2.91 21.83 1.52
C TYR A 201 -2.47 20.87 0.39
N VAL A 202 -2.39 19.58 0.71
CA VAL A 202 -1.85 18.54 -0.19
C VAL A 202 -2.94 17.53 -0.55
N PHE A 203 -3.23 17.36 -1.84
CA PHE A 203 -4.30 16.49 -2.35
C PHE A 203 -3.77 15.38 -3.24
N GLU A 204 -4.48 14.25 -3.31
CA GLU A 204 -4.11 13.14 -4.20
C GLU A 204 -4.30 13.52 -5.68
N ALA A 205 -5.39 14.21 -6.02
CA ALA A 205 -5.68 14.61 -7.40
C ALA A 205 -6.29 16.02 -7.56
N PRO A 206 -6.26 16.60 -8.77
CA PRO A 206 -6.77 17.95 -9.03
C PRO A 206 -8.27 18.14 -8.79
N ILE A 207 -9.08 17.12 -9.06
CA ILE A 207 -10.53 17.22 -8.83
C ILE A 207 -10.84 17.35 -7.34
N ASP A 208 -10.08 16.67 -6.48
CA ASP A 208 -10.28 16.72 -5.03
C ASP A 208 -9.87 18.07 -4.47
N MET A 209 -8.73 18.61 -4.93
CA MET A 209 -8.30 19.97 -4.62
C MET A 209 -9.37 21.01 -5.02
N LEU A 210 -9.90 20.94 -6.24
CA LEU A 210 -10.94 21.86 -6.71
C LEU A 210 -12.25 21.67 -5.93
N SER A 211 -12.56 20.44 -5.52
CA SER A 211 -13.77 20.14 -4.75
C SER A 211 -13.68 20.72 -3.35
N TYR A 212 -12.54 20.56 -2.68
CA TYR A 212 -12.25 21.20 -1.40
C TYR A 212 -12.38 22.72 -1.48
N ILE A 213 -11.78 23.35 -2.50
CA ILE A 213 -11.89 24.80 -2.69
C ILE A 213 -13.35 25.21 -2.90
N SER A 214 -14.13 24.41 -3.64
CA SER A 214 -15.56 24.68 -3.88
C SER A 214 -16.41 24.58 -2.61
N LEU A 215 -16.05 23.67 -1.70
CA LEU A 215 -16.67 23.51 -0.36
C LEU A 215 -16.27 24.66 0.59
N TYR A 216 -15.02 25.12 0.53
CA TYR A 216 -14.42 26.05 1.49
C TYR A 216 -13.86 27.31 0.81
N GLN A 217 -14.74 28.11 0.21
CA GLN A 217 -14.33 29.26 -0.62
C GLN A 217 -13.80 30.47 0.17
N ARG A 218 -13.97 30.53 1.49
CA ARG A 218 -13.56 31.71 2.26
C ARG A 218 -12.03 31.82 2.30
N GLY A 219 -11.49 32.81 1.58
CA GLY A 219 -10.06 33.12 1.59
C GLY A 219 -9.17 32.08 0.92
N TRP A 220 -9.73 31.18 0.10
CA TRP A 220 -8.98 30.09 -0.51
C TRP A 220 -7.79 30.59 -1.34
N GLN A 221 -7.91 31.73 -2.03
CA GLN A 221 -6.84 32.25 -2.88
C GLN A 221 -5.58 32.65 -2.09
N GLN A 222 -5.70 32.94 -0.79
CA GLN A 222 -4.54 33.23 0.07
C GLN A 222 -3.83 31.94 0.52
N GLN A 223 -4.49 30.79 0.46
CA GLN A 223 -3.92 29.49 0.81
C GLN A 223 -3.11 28.91 -0.35
N SER A 224 -2.19 27.99 -0.05
CA SER A 224 -1.45 27.24 -1.06
C SER A 224 -1.97 25.81 -1.17
N TYR A 225 -2.02 25.26 -2.37
CA TYR A 225 -2.54 23.94 -2.69
C TYR A 225 -1.62 23.23 -3.68
N VAL A 226 -1.41 21.93 -3.50
CA VAL A 226 -0.67 21.09 -4.44
C VAL A 226 -1.35 19.73 -4.60
N THR A 227 -1.36 19.19 -5.81
CA THR A 227 -1.80 17.82 -6.09
C THR A 227 -0.59 16.92 -6.24
N LEU A 228 -0.69 15.67 -5.82
CA LEU A 228 0.39 14.69 -5.97
C LEU A 228 0.27 13.88 -7.27
N ASP A 229 -0.90 13.93 -7.92
CA ASP A 229 -1.30 13.12 -9.08
C ASP A 229 -1.04 11.62 -8.83
N GLY A 230 -1.37 11.20 -7.61
CA GLY A 230 -0.99 9.94 -6.97
C GLY A 230 -0.59 10.17 -5.52
N VAL A 231 0.41 9.44 -5.03
CA VAL A 231 0.85 9.52 -3.62
C VAL A 231 2.32 9.88 -3.45
N ALA A 232 3.04 10.23 -4.51
CA ALA A 232 4.46 10.54 -4.43
C ALA A 232 4.72 11.92 -3.79
N GLU A 233 5.83 12.07 -3.07
CA GLU A 233 6.20 13.28 -2.33
C GLU A 233 6.70 14.45 -3.19
N HIS A 234 7.05 14.19 -4.46
CA HIS A 234 7.87 15.10 -5.27
C HIS A 234 7.31 16.52 -5.38
N ALA A 235 6.03 16.65 -5.74
CA ALA A 235 5.40 17.95 -5.91
C ALA A 235 5.29 18.75 -4.62
N MET A 236 4.91 18.09 -3.52
CA MET A 236 4.83 18.71 -2.21
C MET A 236 6.20 19.25 -1.77
N LEU A 237 7.24 18.43 -1.90
CA LEU A 237 8.60 18.84 -1.51
C LEU A 237 9.14 19.98 -2.38
N GLU A 238 8.86 19.95 -3.69
CA GLU A 238 9.27 21.03 -4.60
C GLU A 238 8.58 22.33 -4.22
N VAL A 239 7.24 22.33 -4.05
CA VAL A 239 6.48 23.51 -3.61
C VAL A 239 7.04 24.08 -2.31
N LEU A 240 7.31 23.23 -1.33
CA LEU A 240 7.88 23.64 -0.04
C LEU A 240 9.29 24.22 -0.20
N SER A 241 10.16 23.62 -1.02
CA SER A 241 11.52 24.15 -1.23
C SER A 241 11.55 25.49 -1.96
N GLN A 242 10.56 25.78 -2.80
CA GLN A 242 10.47 27.04 -3.52
C GLN A 242 9.78 28.15 -2.69
N ASN A 243 9.12 27.79 -1.58
CA ASN A 243 8.27 28.71 -0.80
C ASN A 243 8.56 28.58 0.70
N ASN A 244 9.68 29.16 1.14
CA ASN A 244 10.16 29.07 2.53
C ASN A 244 9.21 29.65 3.61
N TYR A 245 8.19 30.42 3.22
CA TYR A 245 7.17 30.92 4.15
C TYR A 245 6.11 29.86 4.49
N LEU A 246 6.02 28.78 3.72
CA LEU A 246 5.15 27.65 4.02
C LEU A 246 5.73 26.88 5.20
N SER A 247 4.99 26.79 6.29
CA SER A 247 5.43 26.11 7.52
C SER A 247 4.37 25.17 8.09
N ASN A 248 3.11 25.35 7.71
CA ASN A 248 2.00 24.50 8.08
C ASN A 248 1.58 23.65 6.88
N VAL A 249 1.56 22.32 7.04
CA VAL A 249 1.16 21.39 5.99
C VAL A 249 -0.07 20.59 6.41
N VAL A 250 -1.08 20.60 5.56
CA VAL A 250 -2.36 19.92 5.79
C VAL A 250 -2.54 18.84 4.72
N MET A 251 -2.43 17.58 5.13
CA MET A 251 -2.70 16.42 4.27
C MET A 251 -4.20 16.27 4.05
N CYS A 252 -4.62 16.21 2.79
CA CYS A 252 -6.02 16.13 2.36
C CYS A 252 -6.20 15.00 1.33
N LEU A 253 -5.51 13.88 1.53
CA LEU A 253 -5.55 12.72 0.62
C LEU A 253 -6.86 11.93 0.75
N ASP A 254 -7.10 11.00 -0.18
CA ASP A 254 -8.31 10.19 -0.23
C ASP A 254 -8.53 9.42 1.09
N HIS A 255 -9.78 9.28 1.49
CA HIS A 255 -10.19 8.49 2.66
C HIS A 255 -10.31 7.01 2.28
N ASP A 256 -9.18 6.45 1.84
CA ASP A 256 -8.99 5.04 1.58
C ASP A 256 -7.64 4.54 2.12
N ALA A 257 -7.39 3.24 2.02
CA ALA A 257 -6.17 2.63 2.54
C ALA A 257 -4.88 3.26 1.94
N ALA A 258 -4.88 3.59 0.64
CA ALA A 258 -3.71 4.14 -0.02
C ALA A 258 -3.43 5.59 0.43
N GLY A 259 -4.48 6.41 0.51
CA GLY A 259 -4.42 7.79 1.00
C GLY A 259 -3.99 7.88 2.46
N ILE A 260 -4.52 7.02 3.34
CA ILE A 260 -4.15 6.96 4.76
C ILE A 260 -2.67 6.59 4.94
N GLU A 261 -2.19 5.54 4.26
CA GLU A 261 -0.76 5.17 4.31
C GLU A 261 0.14 6.28 3.74
N ALA A 262 -0.31 6.94 2.67
CA ALA A 262 0.43 8.03 2.05
C ALA A 262 0.56 9.22 3.00
N ALA A 263 -0.53 9.63 3.66
CA ALA A 263 -0.52 10.75 4.59
C ALA A 263 0.47 10.54 5.75
N GLY A 264 0.48 9.34 6.35
CA GLY A 264 1.41 8.98 7.42
C GLY A 264 2.88 9.04 6.97
N ARG A 265 3.20 8.43 5.82
CA ARG A 265 4.56 8.45 5.27
C ARG A 265 5.02 9.86 4.89
N LEU A 266 4.16 10.65 4.25
CA LEU A 266 4.51 12.02 3.87
C LEU A 266 4.74 12.90 5.10
N ALA A 267 3.96 12.70 6.17
CA ALA A 267 4.18 13.39 7.44
C ALA A 267 5.56 13.08 8.04
N GLU A 268 6.03 11.82 7.97
CA GLU A 268 7.38 11.46 8.42
C GLU A 268 8.47 12.15 7.59
N ILE A 269 8.37 12.10 6.26
CA ILE A 269 9.32 12.78 5.36
C ILE A 269 9.39 14.28 5.67
N LEU A 270 8.26 14.90 6.00
CA LEU A 270 8.21 16.31 6.38
C LEU A 270 8.86 16.56 7.75
N ARG A 271 8.63 15.71 8.75
CA ARG A 271 9.28 15.80 10.06
C ARG A 271 10.80 15.68 9.95
N GLU A 272 11.29 14.74 9.13
CA GLU A 272 12.72 14.58 8.83
C GLU A 272 13.32 15.84 8.19
N LYS A 273 12.52 16.58 7.43
CA LYS A 273 12.90 17.86 6.80
C LYS A 273 12.67 19.08 7.70
N GLY A 274 12.29 18.89 8.97
CA GLY A 274 12.13 19.96 9.96
C GLY A 274 10.75 20.63 10.01
N TYR A 275 9.75 20.08 9.32
CA TYR A 275 8.37 20.58 9.43
C TYR A 275 7.68 19.98 10.66
N ASN A 276 7.27 20.85 11.58
CA ASN A 276 6.66 20.43 12.85
C ASN A 276 5.13 20.62 12.89
N LYS A 277 4.58 21.49 12.02
CA LYS A 277 3.13 21.74 11.93
C LYS A 277 2.55 20.94 10.78
N ILE A 278 2.19 19.69 11.07
CA ILE A 278 1.60 18.77 10.10
C ILE A 278 0.27 18.29 10.67
N SER A 279 -0.79 18.43 9.89
CA SER A 279 -2.13 17.97 10.25
C SER A 279 -2.77 17.21 9.09
N CYS A 280 -3.83 16.48 9.36
CA CYS A 280 -4.62 15.77 8.37
C CYS A 280 -6.06 16.27 8.43
N LEU A 281 -6.64 16.59 7.27
CA LEU A 281 -8.07 16.78 7.09
C LEU A 281 -8.57 15.64 6.22
N GLN A 282 -9.67 15.03 6.64
CA GLN A 282 -10.21 13.86 5.99
C GLN A 282 -11.63 14.18 5.51
N SER A 283 -11.95 13.75 4.29
CA SER A 283 -13.32 13.83 3.76
C SER A 283 -14.26 12.90 4.52
N ALA A 284 -15.54 13.24 4.55
CA ALA A 284 -16.57 12.39 5.16
C ALA A 284 -16.82 11.12 4.35
N PHE A 285 -16.69 11.23 3.03
CA PHE A 285 -16.80 10.14 2.06
C PHE A 285 -15.43 9.80 1.46
N LYS A 286 -15.41 8.94 0.44
CA LYS A 286 -14.17 8.42 -0.16
C LYS A 286 -13.15 9.52 -0.50
N ASP A 287 -13.59 10.63 -1.07
CA ASP A 287 -12.73 11.76 -1.44
C ASP A 287 -13.52 13.09 -1.34
N TRP A 288 -12.83 14.22 -1.50
CA TRP A 288 -13.44 15.55 -1.42
C TRP A 288 -14.48 15.80 -2.52
N ASN A 289 -14.40 15.09 -3.66
CA ASN A 289 -15.41 15.22 -4.70
C ASN A 289 -16.70 14.49 -4.34
N GLU A 290 -16.61 13.37 -3.63
CA GLU A 290 -17.78 12.67 -3.08
C GLU A 290 -18.46 13.50 -1.98
N ASP A 291 -17.71 14.22 -1.14
CA ASP A 291 -18.28 15.21 -0.20
C ASP A 291 -19.06 16.31 -0.94
N LEU A 292 -18.48 16.87 -1.99
CA LEU A 292 -19.13 17.91 -2.79
C LEU A 292 -20.38 17.40 -3.52
N LYS A 293 -20.33 16.17 -4.04
CA LYS A 293 -21.48 15.50 -4.65
C LYS A 293 -22.61 15.26 -3.64
N ALA A 294 -22.27 14.84 -2.42
CA ALA A 294 -23.25 14.64 -1.35
C ALA A 294 -24.00 15.94 -1.01
N GLN A 295 -23.31 17.08 -0.96
CA GLN A 295 -23.96 18.40 -0.77
C GLN A 295 -24.95 18.74 -1.89
N HIS A 296 -24.78 18.17 -3.08
CA HIS A 296 -25.66 18.33 -4.23
C HIS A 296 -26.69 17.20 -4.38
N GLY A 297 -26.88 16.37 -3.34
CA GLY A 297 -27.91 15.33 -3.31
C GLY A 297 -27.56 14.06 -4.11
N ILE A 298 -26.30 13.89 -4.51
CA ILE A 298 -25.83 12.67 -5.17
C ILE A 298 -25.36 11.68 -4.12
N THR A 299 -25.77 10.42 -4.24
CA THR A 299 -25.31 9.34 -3.36
C THR A 299 -23.78 9.20 -3.46
N PRO A 300 -23.04 9.49 -2.39
CA PRO A 300 -21.59 9.45 -2.41
C PRO A 300 -21.06 8.02 -2.23
N ILE A 301 -19.82 7.80 -2.67
CA ILE A 301 -19.10 6.56 -2.35
C ILE A 301 -18.62 6.66 -0.89
N PRO A 302 -18.97 5.69 -0.01
CA PRO A 302 -18.54 5.74 1.38
C PRO A 302 -17.02 5.69 1.51
N ALA A 303 -16.51 6.31 2.58
CA ALA A 303 -15.11 6.19 2.98
C ALA A 303 -14.75 4.72 3.28
N GLN A 304 -13.48 4.36 3.04
CA GLN A 304 -12.95 3.04 3.39
C GLN A 304 -11.77 3.22 4.35
N GLU A 305 -11.96 2.79 5.59
CA GLU A 305 -10.87 2.79 6.57
C GLU A 305 -9.76 1.82 6.14
N HIS A 306 -8.54 2.05 6.62
CA HIS A 306 -7.43 1.15 6.34
C HIS A 306 -7.66 -0.24 6.99
N PRO A 307 -7.66 -1.36 6.22
CA PRO A 307 -8.00 -2.69 6.77
C PRO A 307 -7.13 -3.13 7.95
N LYS A 308 -5.83 -2.77 7.94
CA LYS A 308 -4.94 -3.06 9.06
C LYS A 308 -5.22 -2.19 10.30
N ILE A 309 -5.74 -0.96 10.13
CA ILE A 309 -6.14 -0.12 11.27
C ILE A 309 -7.39 -0.70 11.93
N GLU A 310 -8.35 -1.18 11.13
CA GLU A 310 -9.51 -1.90 11.66
C GLU A 310 -9.10 -3.18 12.41
N ALA A 311 -8.24 -4.00 11.80
CA ALA A 311 -7.71 -5.19 12.46
C ALA A 311 -6.96 -4.87 13.75
N CYS A 312 -6.13 -3.81 13.77
CA CYS A 312 -5.45 -3.33 14.97
C CYS A 312 -6.44 -2.90 16.07
N ARG A 313 -7.50 -2.16 15.69
CA ARG A 313 -8.54 -1.70 16.61
C ARG A 313 -9.22 -2.87 17.30
N ASP A 314 -9.60 -3.89 16.53
CA ASP A 314 -10.29 -5.06 17.07
C ASP A 314 -9.36 -5.93 17.91
N LEU A 315 -8.11 -6.12 17.46
CA LEU A 315 -7.09 -6.82 18.23
C LEU A 315 -6.78 -6.11 19.56
N CYS A 316 -6.69 -4.78 19.59
CA CYS A 316 -6.47 -4.03 20.84
C CYS A 316 -7.64 -4.18 21.82
N LYS A 317 -8.89 -4.29 21.34
CA LYS A 317 -10.05 -4.61 22.19
C LYS A 317 -9.95 -6.03 22.76
N GLU A 318 -9.51 -6.99 21.96
CA GLU A 318 -9.31 -8.37 22.41
C GLU A 318 -8.20 -8.46 23.46
N LEU A 319 -7.04 -7.81 23.23
CA LEU A 319 -5.95 -7.72 24.19
C LEU A 319 -6.40 -7.13 25.53
N ARG A 320 -7.25 -6.08 25.50
CA ARG A 320 -7.84 -5.51 26.72
C ARG A 320 -8.62 -6.55 27.51
N ASN A 321 -9.46 -7.34 26.84
CA ASN A 321 -10.26 -8.39 27.48
C ASN A 321 -9.38 -9.50 28.05
N LEU A 322 -8.39 -9.96 27.27
CA LEU A 322 -7.43 -10.99 27.70
C LEU A 322 -6.66 -10.56 28.95
N CYS A 323 -6.11 -9.33 28.96
CA CYS A 323 -5.38 -8.80 30.10
C CYS A 323 -6.27 -8.65 31.34
N SER A 324 -7.53 -8.23 31.17
CA SER A 324 -8.48 -8.05 32.29
C SER A 324 -8.90 -9.38 32.94
N GLY A 325 -8.84 -10.49 32.20
CA GLY A 325 -9.16 -11.82 32.69
C GLY A 325 -8.10 -12.41 33.62
N VAL A 326 -6.90 -11.82 33.68
CA VAL A 326 -5.77 -12.38 34.41
C VAL A 326 -5.76 -11.91 35.88
N LYS A 327 -6.13 -12.82 36.79
CA LYS A 327 -6.30 -12.49 38.23
C LYS A 327 -5.05 -12.60 39.09
N ALA A 328 -4.00 -13.30 38.62
CA ALA A 328 -2.66 -13.32 39.23
C ALA A 328 -1.65 -14.01 38.30
N ILE A 329 -0.52 -13.35 38.02
CA ILE A 329 0.63 -13.95 37.32
C ILE A 329 1.84 -13.83 38.24
N LYS A 330 2.61 -14.91 38.39
CA LYS A 330 3.86 -14.91 39.16
C LYS A 330 4.98 -14.14 38.45
N SER A 331 5.09 -14.26 37.13
CA SER A 331 6.04 -13.52 36.29
C SER A 331 5.47 -13.35 34.87
N PRO A 332 5.04 -12.13 34.46
CA PRO A 332 4.61 -11.87 33.08
C PRO A 332 5.69 -12.20 32.06
N TYR A 333 6.96 -11.97 32.41
CA TYR A 333 8.11 -12.28 31.56
C TYR A 333 8.24 -13.78 31.25
N GLU A 334 8.13 -14.66 32.26
CA GLU A 334 8.25 -16.11 32.04
C GLU A 334 7.15 -16.63 31.10
N ARG A 335 5.93 -16.13 31.26
CA ARG A 335 4.81 -16.47 30.39
C ARG A 335 5.03 -15.95 28.96
N LEU A 336 5.52 -14.73 28.82
CA LEU A 336 5.88 -14.17 27.53
C LEU A 336 6.91 -15.04 26.81
N MET A 337 7.98 -15.45 27.49
CA MET A 337 9.03 -16.30 26.92
C MET A 337 8.52 -17.70 26.56
N GLU A 338 7.60 -18.27 27.35
CA GLU A 338 6.91 -19.52 27.03
C GLU A 338 6.17 -19.43 25.68
N HIS A 339 5.40 -18.36 25.47
CA HIS A 339 4.66 -18.14 24.23
C HIS A 339 5.58 -17.79 23.05
N TYR A 340 6.66 -17.05 23.29
CA TYR A 340 7.68 -16.79 22.26
C TYR A 340 8.33 -18.08 21.76
N GLY A 341 8.70 -19.00 22.66
CA GLY A 341 9.22 -20.31 22.28
C GLY A 341 8.24 -21.13 21.43
N LYS A 342 6.95 -21.12 21.80
CA LYS A 342 5.88 -21.76 21.02
C LYS A 342 5.74 -21.12 19.64
N PHE A 343 5.65 -19.79 19.56
CA PHE A 343 5.57 -19.07 18.29
C PHE A 343 6.76 -19.39 17.37
N SER A 344 7.98 -19.35 17.92
CA SER A 344 9.22 -19.61 17.18
C SER A 344 9.24 -21.02 16.57
N SER A 345 8.68 -22.01 17.28
CA SER A 345 8.55 -23.40 16.79
C SER A 345 7.51 -23.57 15.67
N LEU A 346 6.58 -22.62 15.52
CA LEU A 346 5.53 -22.62 14.49
C LEU A 346 5.97 -21.89 13.20
N THR A 347 7.12 -21.22 13.23
CA THR A 347 7.66 -20.47 12.09
C THR A 347 8.87 -21.19 11.50
N GLN A 348 8.84 -21.44 10.19
CA GLN A 348 9.97 -22.05 9.47
C GLN A 348 10.19 -21.34 8.13
N ASN A 349 11.45 -21.04 7.80
CA ASN A 349 11.83 -20.39 6.53
C ASN A 349 11.06 -19.10 6.22
N GLY A 350 10.69 -18.33 7.26
CA GLY A 350 9.95 -17.08 7.08
C GLY A 350 8.47 -17.24 6.73
N LYS A 351 7.87 -18.41 7.02
CA LYS A 351 6.44 -18.68 6.90
C LYS A 351 5.91 -19.38 8.16
N VAL A 352 4.63 -19.21 8.45
CA VAL A 352 3.93 -20.06 9.45
C VAL A 352 3.74 -21.44 8.83
N MET A 353 3.88 -22.49 9.64
CA MET A 353 3.59 -23.86 9.22
C MET A 353 2.13 -23.99 8.73
N VAL A 354 1.93 -24.74 7.64
CA VAL A 354 0.61 -24.90 7.00
C VAL A 354 -0.45 -25.34 8.02
N GLY A 355 -1.55 -24.59 8.09
CA GLY A 355 -2.68 -24.89 8.99
C GLY A 355 -2.39 -24.62 10.47
N ARG A 356 -1.39 -23.78 10.79
CA ARG A 356 -1.06 -23.37 12.17
C ARG A 356 -1.26 -21.87 12.42
N ASP A 357 -1.82 -21.13 11.47
CA ASP A 357 -2.03 -19.68 11.53
C ASP A 357 -2.78 -19.24 12.80
N ALA A 358 -3.88 -19.92 13.13
CA ALA A 358 -4.68 -19.62 14.33
C ALA A 358 -3.88 -19.79 15.62
N ILE A 359 -3.07 -20.85 15.72
CA ILE A 359 -2.25 -21.12 16.90
C ILE A 359 -1.12 -20.09 17.01
N ALA A 360 -0.50 -19.72 15.88
CA ALA A 360 0.53 -18.68 15.83
C ALA A 360 -0.04 -17.31 16.26
N MET A 361 -1.22 -16.95 15.78
CA MET A 361 -1.94 -15.74 16.18
C MET A 361 -2.26 -15.72 17.69
N GLU A 362 -2.73 -16.84 18.25
CA GLU A 362 -2.97 -16.97 19.70
C GLU A 362 -1.68 -16.78 20.53
N GLN A 363 -0.54 -17.28 20.03
CA GLN A 363 0.75 -17.06 20.71
C GLN A 363 1.15 -15.57 20.68
N LEU A 364 0.96 -14.88 19.56
CA LEU A 364 1.25 -13.45 19.43
C LEU A 364 0.34 -12.59 20.31
N GLN A 365 -0.95 -12.93 20.40
CA GLN A 365 -1.90 -12.28 21.32
C GLN A 365 -1.47 -12.46 22.78
N SER A 366 -1.05 -13.67 23.13
CA SER A 366 -0.56 -13.97 24.48
C SER A 366 0.71 -13.19 24.78
N MET A 367 1.68 -13.18 23.88
CA MET A 367 2.92 -12.39 24.01
C MET A 367 2.63 -10.90 24.21
N ALA A 368 1.76 -10.30 23.37
CA ALA A 368 1.36 -8.91 23.51
C ALA A 368 0.66 -8.64 24.85
N SER A 369 -0.23 -9.54 25.28
CA SER A 369 -0.94 -9.41 26.57
C SER A 369 0.03 -9.43 27.76
N TYR A 370 0.96 -10.37 27.78
CA TYR A 370 1.96 -10.44 28.86
C TYR A 370 2.96 -9.28 28.82
N ALA A 371 3.28 -8.75 27.64
CA ALA A 371 4.08 -7.52 27.52
C ALA A 371 3.35 -6.31 28.12
N LEU A 372 2.06 -6.14 27.84
CA LEU A 372 1.24 -5.07 28.43
C LEU A 372 1.09 -5.22 29.95
N LEU A 373 0.92 -6.45 30.45
CA LEU A 373 0.88 -6.72 31.89
C LEU A 373 2.23 -6.44 32.57
N ALA A 374 3.35 -6.71 31.89
CA ALA A 374 4.67 -6.35 32.36
C ALA A 374 4.87 -4.83 32.43
N VAL A 375 4.40 -4.09 31.42
CA VAL A 375 4.38 -2.60 31.43
C VAL A 375 3.57 -2.09 32.62
N GLN A 376 2.36 -2.62 32.81
CA GLN A 376 1.53 -2.24 33.95
C GLN A 376 2.21 -2.51 35.30
N GLU A 377 2.94 -3.62 35.41
CA GLU A 377 3.74 -3.93 36.59
C GLU A 377 4.89 -2.92 36.80
N GLN A 378 5.64 -2.56 35.75
CA GLN A 378 6.70 -1.54 35.85
C GLN A 378 6.15 -0.20 36.35
N TYR A 379 5.01 0.23 35.82
CA TYR A 379 4.30 1.45 36.26
C TYR A 379 3.84 1.37 37.72
N ARG A 380 3.33 0.22 38.17
CA ARG A 380 2.95 -0.03 39.57
C ARG A 380 4.16 0.04 40.50
N GLN A 381 5.28 -0.59 40.10
CA GLN A 381 6.56 -0.52 40.84
C GLN A 381 7.18 0.88 40.82
N GLY A 382 6.76 1.75 39.90
CA GLY A 382 7.14 3.16 39.82
C GLY A 382 6.14 4.10 40.50
N GLU A 383 5.20 3.57 41.30
CA GLU A 383 4.14 4.32 42.02
C GLU A 383 3.23 5.17 41.12
N LYS A 384 3.15 4.84 39.83
CA LYS A 384 2.31 5.51 38.82
C LYS A 384 1.43 4.48 38.10
N PRO A 385 0.41 3.91 38.75
CA PRO A 385 -0.39 2.85 38.16
C PRO A 385 -1.12 3.33 36.90
N VAL A 386 -1.13 2.46 35.87
CA VAL A 386 -1.77 2.69 34.58
C VAL A 386 -2.85 1.62 34.35
N LEU A 387 -3.94 2.00 33.67
CA LEU A 387 -4.98 1.05 33.30
C LEU A 387 -4.62 0.33 32.00
N ILE A 388 -5.04 -0.93 31.83
CA ILE A 388 -4.86 -1.67 30.58
C ILE A 388 -5.55 -0.95 29.42
N GLU A 389 -6.66 -0.29 29.68
CA GLU A 389 -7.35 0.61 28.75
C GLU A 389 -6.44 1.69 28.17
N GLN A 390 -5.58 2.27 28.99
CA GLN A 390 -4.67 3.34 28.59
C GLN A 390 -3.54 2.76 27.75
N LEU A 391 -2.97 1.62 28.15
CA LEU A 391 -1.90 0.94 27.42
C LEU A 391 -2.36 0.41 26.06
N THR A 392 -3.55 -0.19 25.98
CA THR A 392 -4.12 -0.68 24.72
C THR A 392 -4.50 0.45 23.77
N LYS A 393 -4.92 1.60 24.32
CA LYS A 393 -5.12 2.84 23.53
C LYS A 393 -3.79 3.37 23.00
N GLU A 394 -2.75 3.47 23.82
CA GLU A 394 -1.40 3.90 23.41
C GLU A 394 -0.82 2.97 22.34
N LEU A 395 -1.02 1.66 22.48
CA LEU A 395 -0.62 0.66 21.50
C LEU A 395 -1.32 0.86 20.14
N TYR A 396 -2.63 1.12 20.15
CA TYR A 396 -3.41 1.42 18.95
C TYR A 396 -2.96 2.73 18.29
N GLU A 397 -2.74 3.79 19.07
CA GLU A 397 -2.28 5.11 18.56
C GLU A 397 -0.85 5.04 17.98
N SER A 398 -0.02 4.12 18.48
CA SER A 398 1.32 3.84 17.99
C SER A 398 1.35 2.97 16.72
N TYR A 399 0.21 2.40 16.33
CA TYR A 399 0.13 1.58 15.12
C TYR A 399 0.02 2.46 13.87
N HIS A 400 0.99 2.28 12.97
CA HIS A 400 1.11 3.05 11.75
C HIS A 400 1.23 2.12 10.53
N PRO A 401 0.20 2.03 9.67
CA PRO A 401 0.19 1.04 8.58
C PRO A 401 1.30 1.26 7.55
N HIS A 402 1.75 2.51 7.33
CA HIS A 402 2.84 2.81 6.41
C HIS A 402 4.21 2.33 6.89
N GLN A 403 4.37 2.07 8.20
CA GLN A 403 5.54 1.44 8.80
C GLN A 403 5.40 -0.09 8.87
N ASP A 404 4.17 -0.62 8.84
CA ASP A 404 3.89 -2.05 8.90
C ASP A 404 4.06 -2.74 7.54
N LYS A 405 5.31 -2.82 7.11
CA LYS A 405 5.76 -3.45 5.84
C LYS A 405 6.58 -4.69 6.12
N GLY A 406 7.05 -5.33 5.04
CA GLY A 406 7.91 -6.51 5.12
C GLY A 406 7.16 -7.83 5.23
N LYS A 407 7.90 -8.92 4.99
CA LYS A 407 7.41 -10.30 5.06
C LYS A 407 7.50 -10.83 6.49
N LEU A 408 6.85 -11.96 6.76
CA LEU A 408 6.89 -12.59 8.10
C LEU A 408 8.31 -12.80 8.64
N ARG A 409 9.29 -13.11 7.78
CA ARG A 409 10.70 -13.21 8.20
C ARG A 409 11.22 -11.94 8.87
N VAL A 410 10.98 -10.78 8.26
CA VAL A 410 11.42 -9.48 8.81
C VAL A 410 10.74 -9.23 10.15
N LYS A 411 9.45 -9.56 10.25
CA LYS A 411 8.67 -9.42 11.49
C LYS A 411 9.16 -10.35 12.61
N ALA A 412 9.52 -11.58 12.26
CA ALA A 412 10.13 -12.52 13.21
C ALA A 412 11.51 -12.03 13.68
N ASP A 413 12.31 -11.46 12.79
CA ASP A 413 13.61 -10.85 13.13
C ASP A 413 13.42 -9.62 14.06
N GLU A 414 12.41 -8.78 13.82
CA GLU A 414 12.02 -7.65 14.69
C GLU A 414 11.60 -8.13 16.09
N LEU A 415 10.75 -9.16 16.17
CA LEU A 415 10.35 -9.79 17.43
C LEU A 415 11.57 -10.35 18.18
N GLN A 416 12.48 -11.01 17.48
CA GLN A 416 13.70 -11.54 18.08
C GLN A 416 14.58 -10.42 18.63
N GLN A 417 14.73 -9.32 17.90
CA GLN A 417 15.49 -8.14 18.34
C GLN A 417 14.88 -7.50 19.58
N ASP A 418 13.56 -7.35 19.64
CA ASP A 418 12.85 -6.84 20.83
C ASP A 418 13.09 -7.73 22.05
N ILE A 419 13.02 -9.07 21.88
CA ILE A 419 13.27 -10.04 22.96
C ILE A 419 14.72 -9.96 23.45
N THR A 420 15.69 -9.89 22.54
CA THR A 420 17.11 -9.75 22.91
C THR A 420 17.35 -8.44 23.67
N ALA A 421 16.87 -7.31 23.14
CA ALA A 421 17.03 -6.01 23.79
C ALA A 421 16.37 -5.97 25.18
N MET A 422 15.20 -6.59 25.32
CA MET A 422 14.51 -6.72 26.60
C MET A 422 15.29 -7.58 27.60
N ASN A 423 15.81 -8.73 27.17
CA ASN A 423 16.60 -9.62 28.03
C ASN A 423 17.87 -8.92 28.52
N ASP A 424 18.57 -8.22 27.63
CA ASP A 424 19.77 -7.47 27.97
C ASP A 424 19.48 -6.43 29.07
N GLN A 425 18.35 -5.73 28.99
CA GLN A 425 17.93 -4.74 29.99
C GLN A 425 17.47 -5.37 31.31
N LEU A 426 16.75 -6.50 31.26
CA LEU A 426 16.23 -7.17 32.45
C LEU A 426 17.34 -7.80 33.30
N HIS A 427 18.41 -8.27 32.65
CA HIS A 427 19.53 -8.95 33.30
C HIS A 427 20.67 -8.02 33.74
N ILE A 428 20.53 -6.69 33.59
CA ILE A 428 21.47 -5.73 34.16
C ILE A 428 21.47 -5.86 35.70
N VAL A 429 22.63 -6.18 36.26
CA VAL A 429 22.84 -6.27 37.70
C VAL A 429 22.95 -4.88 38.31
N GLY A 430 22.11 -4.55 39.30
CA GLY A 430 22.18 -3.29 40.04
C GLY A 430 20.82 -2.71 40.41
N ILE A 431 20.84 -1.52 41.02
CA ILE A 431 19.64 -0.73 41.30
C ILE A 431 19.18 -0.09 39.99
N ARG A 432 17.96 -0.40 39.54
CA ARG A 432 17.38 0.21 38.34
C ARG A 432 16.98 1.66 38.60
N THR A 433 17.44 2.55 37.75
CA THR A 433 17.03 3.97 37.75
C THR A 433 15.64 4.14 37.14
N LEU A 434 15.08 5.35 37.24
CA LEU A 434 13.83 5.69 36.55
C LEU A 434 13.98 5.62 35.02
N ASP A 435 15.15 5.98 34.50
CA ASP A 435 15.47 5.89 33.06
C ASP A 435 15.50 4.43 32.59
N ASP A 436 16.10 3.53 33.40
CA ASP A 436 16.12 2.10 33.11
C ASP A 436 14.70 1.51 33.08
N LYS A 437 13.83 1.92 34.01
CA LYS A 437 12.41 1.52 34.01
C LYS A 437 11.69 2.01 32.76
N GLN A 438 11.93 3.25 32.34
CA GLN A 438 11.30 3.81 31.13
C GLN A 438 11.76 3.06 29.87
N LYS A 439 13.05 2.71 29.77
CA LYS A 439 13.57 1.90 28.67
C LYS A 439 12.91 0.52 28.60
N ILE A 440 12.77 -0.16 29.74
CA ILE A 440 12.08 -1.45 29.83
C ILE A 440 10.62 -1.32 29.39
N ILE A 441 9.91 -0.28 29.84
CA ILE A 441 8.53 0.02 29.41
C ILE A 441 8.48 0.18 27.88
N SER A 442 9.36 0.99 27.30
CA SER A 442 9.44 1.20 25.85
C SER A 442 9.74 -0.09 25.10
N SER A 443 10.62 -0.95 25.62
CA SER A 443 10.93 -2.26 25.01
C SER A 443 9.74 -3.22 25.04
N TYR A 444 8.98 -3.29 26.13
CA TYR A 444 7.75 -4.10 26.16
C TYR A 444 6.67 -3.53 25.24
N MET A 445 6.50 -2.21 25.17
CA MET A 445 5.54 -1.58 24.24
C MET A 445 5.93 -1.82 22.78
N SER A 446 7.22 -1.74 22.44
CA SER A 446 7.76 -2.10 21.12
C SER A 446 7.44 -3.56 20.77
N LEU A 447 7.73 -4.49 21.69
CA LEU A 447 7.43 -5.91 21.49
C LEU A 447 5.94 -6.15 21.29
N ALA A 448 5.08 -5.53 22.11
CA ALA A 448 3.62 -5.66 21.98
C ALA A 448 3.16 -5.15 20.61
N LEU A 449 3.72 -4.03 20.12
CA LEU A 449 3.40 -3.47 18.81
C LEU A 449 3.85 -4.41 17.67
N ASN A 450 5.04 -4.99 17.76
CA ASN A 450 5.54 -5.92 16.76
C ASN A 450 4.78 -7.26 16.79
N CYS A 451 4.28 -7.69 17.95
CA CYS A 451 3.33 -8.81 18.04
C CYS A 451 2.02 -8.50 17.30
N VAL A 452 1.45 -7.31 17.50
CA VAL A 452 0.24 -6.83 16.81
C VAL A 452 0.45 -6.77 15.29
N LYS A 453 1.56 -6.18 14.82
CA LYS A 453 1.91 -6.12 13.39
C LYS A 453 2.03 -7.52 12.78
N THR A 454 2.71 -8.43 13.48
CA THR A 454 2.89 -9.83 13.03
C THR A 454 1.57 -10.57 12.97
N HIS A 455 0.70 -10.38 13.96
CA HIS A 455 -0.62 -10.98 13.99
C HIS A 455 -1.47 -10.51 12.81
N ILE A 456 -1.55 -9.20 12.60
CA ILE A 456 -2.30 -8.60 11.48
C ILE A 456 -1.78 -9.13 10.14
N PHE A 457 -0.46 -9.26 9.98
CA PHE A 457 0.14 -9.83 8.78
C PHE A 457 -0.34 -11.27 8.51
N ILE A 458 -0.30 -12.15 9.51
CA ILE A 458 -0.74 -13.55 9.39
C ILE A 458 -2.23 -13.64 9.04
N ASP A 459 -3.08 -12.86 9.72
CA ASP A 459 -4.52 -12.80 9.43
C ASP A 459 -4.77 -12.41 7.96
N ARG A 460 -4.10 -11.37 7.48
CA ARG A 460 -4.29 -10.85 6.12
C ARG A 460 -3.79 -11.81 5.05
N GLU A 461 -2.60 -12.40 5.21
CA GLU A 461 -2.11 -13.42 4.27
C GLU A 461 -3.06 -14.63 4.20
N GLY A 462 -3.58 -15.07 5.35
CA GLY A 462 -4.55 -16.17 5.40
C GLY A 462 -5.86 -15.85 4.68
N GLN A 463 -6.33 -14.60 4.75
CA GLN A 463 -7.52 -14.13 4.01
C GLN A 463 -7.26 -14.07 2.50
N GLU A 464 -6.12 -13.53 2.06
CA GLU A 464 -5.76 -13.47 0.64
C GLU A 464 -5.64 -14.87 0.02
N GLN A 465 -4.99 -15.82 0.71
CA GLN A 465 -4.86 -17.20 0.24
C GLN A 465 -6.21 -17.90 0.07
N LYS A 466 -7.17 -17.66 0.99
CA LYS A 466 -8.54 -18.18 0.86
C LYS A 466 -9.25 -17.62 -0.37
N ILE A 467 -9.11 -16.32 -0.65
CA ILE A 467 -9.70 -15.69 -1.84
C ILE A 467 -9.11 -16.28 -3.12
N ILE A 468 -7.79 -16.48 -3.18
CA ILE A 468 -7.12 -17.06 -4.35
C ILE A 468 -7.57 -18.51 -4.59
N MET A 469 -7.72 -19.30 -3.52
CA MET A 469 -8.21 -20.69 -3.62
C MET A 469 -9.64 -20.78 -4.16
N GLN A 470 -10.50 -19.81 -3.84
CA GLN A 470 -11.88 -19.75 -4.35
C GLN A 470 -11.95 -19.40 -5.85
N HIS A 471 -10.90 -18.83 -6.44
CA HIS A 471 -10.84 -18.44 -7.85
C HIS A 471 -10.09 -19.44 -8.76
N LYS A 472 -9.74 -20.65 -8.26
CA LYS A 472 -9.19 -21.71 -9.12
C LYS A 472 -10.28 -22.26 -10.07
N PRO A 473 -10.08 -22.26 -11.40
CA PRO A 473 -10.84 -23.15 -12.26
C PRO A 473 -10.45 -24.60 -11.94
N ASN A 474 -11.45 -25.47 -11.73
CA ASN A 474 -11.28 -26.91 -11.59
C ASN A 474 -10.64 -27.48 -12.87
N LEU A 475 -9.31 -27.61 -12.88
CA LEU A 475 -8.59 -28.47 -13.79
C LEU A 475 -8.11 -29.66 -12.96
N ASN A 476 -8.96 -30.68 -12.90
CA ASN A 476 -8.61 -32.10 -12.71
C ASN A 476 -9.89 -32.94 -12.67
N GLN A 477 -10.42 -33.26 -13.85
CA GLN A 477 -11.14 -34.51 -14.12
C GLN A 477 -10.76 -34.92 -15.56
N THR A 478 -9.62 -35.58 -15.69
CA THR A 478 -9.38 -36.49 -16.81
C THR A 478 -9.82 -37.87 -16.35
N ASP A 479 -11.11 -38.16 -16.49
CA ASP A 479 -11.56 -39.55 -16.56
C ASP A 479 -11.48 -39.97 -18.03
N GLY A 480 -10.57 -40.89 -18.29
CA GLY A 480 -10.53 -41.61 -19.54
C GLY A 480 -11.67 -42.60 -19.56
N GLU A 481 -12.61 -42.41 -20.48
CA GLU A 481 -13.43 -43.49 -21.01
C GLU A 481 -13.49 -43.35 -22.53
N GLN A 482 -12.90 -44.34 -23.19
CA GLN A 482 -13.17 -44.64 -24.59
C GLN A 482 -14.66 -44.87 -24.76
N VAL A 483 -15.33 -44.02 -25.53
CA VAL A 483 -16.62 -44.36 -26.13
C VAL A 483 -16.43 -44.41 -27.63
N ILE A 484 -16.61 -45.65 -28.10
CA ILE A 484 -16.58 -46.12 -29.47
C ILE A 484 -17.62 -45.33 -30.29
N CYS A 485 -17.19 -44.80 -31.43
CA CYS A 485 -18.09 -44.29 -32.45
C CYS A 485 -18.84 -45.48 -33.08
N GLU A 486 -20.13 -45.62 -32.80
CA GLU A 486 -21.04 -46.39 -33.64
C GLU A 486 -22.03 -45.46 -34.33
N GLU A 487 -21.94 -45.46 -35.65
CA GLU A 487 -22.87 -44.88 -36.59
C GLU A 487 -24.26 -45.51 -36.42
N THR A 488 -25.32 -44.70 -36.34
CA THR A 488 -26.64 -45.11 -36.81
C THR A 488 -27.47 -43.88 -37.22
N SER A 489 -27.53 -43.71 -38.54
CA SER A 489 -28.74 -43.45 -39.35
C SER A 489 -29.77 -42.41 -38.90
N GLN A 490 -29.76 -41.29 -39.62
CA GLN A 490 -30.94 -40.44 -39.83
C GLN A 490 -32.10 -41.22 -40.46
N PRO A 491 -33.34 -40.73 -40.27
CA PRO A 491 -34.16 -40.50 -41.46
C PRO A 491 -34.73 -39.08 -41.55
N GLN A 492 -34.77 -38.64 -42.81
CA GLN A 492 -35.32 -37.42 -43.36
C GLN A 492 -36.83 -37.25 -43.16
N TYR A 493 -37.25 -36.03 -43.53
CA TYR A 493 -38.58 -35.57 -43.97
C TYR A 493 -39.40 -34.82 -42.90
N ASN A 494 -40.02 -33.67 -43.18
CA ASN A 494 -40.41 -33.09 -44.46
C ASN A 494 -40.59 -31.57 -44.38
N LEU A 495 -40.37 -30.91 -45.50
CA LEU A 495 -40.70 -29.51 -45.76
C LEU A 495 -42.21 -29.32 -45.96
N SER A 496 -42.73 -28.22 -45.43
CA SER A 496 -43.86 -27.44 -45.95
C SER A 496 -43.57 -25.98 -45.65
#